data_AF-A0A939FIA1-F1
#
_entry.id   AF-A0A939FIA1-F1
#
_cell.length_a   1.000
_cell.length_b   1.000
_cell.length_c   1.000
_cell.angle_alpha   90.00
_cell.angle_beta   90.00
_cell.angle_gamma   90.00
#
_symmetry.space_group_name_H-M   'P 1'
#
loop_
_entity.id
_entity.type
_entity.pdbx_description
1 polymer ?
#
loop_
_entity_poly.entity_id
_entity_poly.type
_entity_poly.pdbx_seq_one_letter_code
_entity_poly.pdbx_strand_id
1 'polypeptide(L)'
;LTGIKPQDLTSHFGVDAYRWYFLRAIAFGADGSFSWEDFSARYTSELANDYGNLASRVAAMVGKYYAGALPGATAAGDAEQAV
;
A
#
# COMPACT_ATOMS: atom_id res chain seq x y z
N LEU A 1 29.53 -11.91 -4.18
CA LEU A 1 28.19 -12.30 -3.70
C LEU A 1 27.24 -11.12 -3.94
N THR A 2 26.37 -11.22 -4.94
CA THR A 2 25.38 -10.19 -5.34
C THR A 2 24.01 -10.42 -4.68
N GLY A 3 23.99 -11.04 -3.50
CA GLY A 3 22.75 -11.29 -2.77
C GLY A 3 22.29 -10.02 -2.07
N ILE A 4 21.04 -9.64 -2.29
CA ILE A 4 20.40 -8.53 -1.59
C ILE A 4 19.83 -9.08 -0.29
N LYS A 5 20.22 -8.48 0.84
CA LYS A 5 19.76 -8.95 2.14
C LYS A 5 18.39 -8.32 2.44
N PRO A 6 17.40 -9.08 2.91
CA PRO A 6 16.10 -8.52 3.30
C PRO A 6 16.21 -7.35 4.27
N GLN A 7 17.20 -7.38 5.16
CA GLN A 7 17.45 -6.32 6.15
C GLN A 7 17.69 -4.96 5.51
N ASP A 8 18.32 -4.92 4.33
CA ASP A 8 18.63 -3.68 3.62
C ASP A 8 17.32 -2.98 3.17
N LEU A 9 16.35 -3.76 2.69
CA LEU A 9 15.04 -3.24 2.30
C LEU A 9 14.21 -2.85 3.52
N THR A 10 14.13 -3.72 4.52
CA THR A 10 13.27 -3.48 5.69
C THR A 10 13.75 -2.30 6.52
N SER A 11 15.05 -2.02 6.53
CA SER A 11 15.62 -0.85 7.22
C SER A 11 15.20 0.46 6.56
N HIS A 12 15.15 0.50 5.22
CA HIS A 12 14.84 1.74 4.49
C HIS A 12 13.34 1.94 4.26
N PHE A 13 12.62 0.90 3.85
CA PHE A 13 11.22 0.97 3.43
C PHE A 13 10.23 0.38 4.45
N GLY A 14 10.73 -0.26 5.50
CA GLY A 14 9.91 -0.98 6.47
C GLY A 14 9.53 -2.39 6.03
N VAL A 15 9.04 -3.16 7.00
CA VAL A 15 8.68 -4.59 6.80
C VAL A 15 7.46 -4.76 5.90
N ASP A 16 6.49 -3.85 5.94
CA ASP A 16 5.26 -3.99 5.18
C ASP A 16 5.47 -3.73 3.68
N ALA A 17 6.33 -2.77 3.32
CA ALA A 17 6.74 -2.55 1.94
C ALA A 17 7.42 -3.79 1.35
N TYR A 18 8.32 -4.40 2.13
CA TYR A 18 8.96 -5.66 1.76
C TYR A 18 7.90 -6.75 1.49
N ARG A 19 6.99 -6.99 2.45
CA ARG A 19 5.95 -8.02 2.32
C ARG A 19 5.04 -7.76 1.13
N TRP A 20 4.59 -6.52 0.94
CA TRP A 20 3.75 -6.12 -0.17
C TRP A 20 4.41 -6.43 -1.51
N TYR A 21 5.66 -5.99 -1.71
CA TYR A 21 6.36 -6.21 -2.97
C TYR A 21 6.51 -7.69 -3.30
N PHE A 22 7.02 -8.51 -2.38
CA PHE A 22 7.28 -9.92 -2.66
C PHE A 22 6.00 -10.74 -2.86
N LEU A 23 4.87 -10.35 -2.24
CA LEU A 23 3.58 -10.99 -2.46
C LEU A 23 2.88 -10.52 -3.74
N ARG A 24 3.18 -9.31 -4.21
CA ARG A 24 2.50 -8.67 -5.35
C ARG A 24 3.25 -8.81 -6.68
N ALA A 25 4.57 -8.64 -6.66
CA ALA A 25 5.41 -8.55 -7.86
C ALA A 25 5.98 -9.90 -8.30
N ILE A 26 6.17 -10.84 -7.37
CA ILE A 26 6.79 -12.14 -7.66
C ILE A 26 5.73 -13.23 -7.61
N ALA A 27 5.59 -13.96 -8.72
CA ALA A 27 4.69 -15.09 -8.80
C ALA A 27 5.16 -16.23 -7.87
N PHE A 28 4.26 -16.73 -7.03
CA PHE A 28 4.58 -17.82 -6.14
C PHE A 28 4.85 -19.12 -6.91
N GLY A 29 5.93 -19.82 -6.56
CA GLY A 29 6.29 -21.13 -7.14
C GLY A 29 7.19 -21.09 -8.36
N ALA A 30 7.49 -19.91 -8.91
CA ALA A 30 8.47 -19.71 -9.98
C ALA A 30 9.58 -18.75 -9.53
N ASP A 31 10.70 -18.76 -10.24
CA ASP A 31 11.78 -17.80 -9.99
C ASP A 31 11.33 -16.38 -10.36
N GLY A 32 11.53 -15.45 -9.44
CA GLY A 32 11.24 -14.02 -9.64
C GLY A 32 12.50 -13.20 -9.81
N SER A 33 12.45 -12.19 -10.68
CA SER A 33 13.48 -11.17 -10.79
C SER A 33 13.19 -10.02 -9.81
N PHE A 34 14.22 -9.57 -9.10
CA PHE A 34 14.16 -8.39 -8.23
C PHE A 34 15.10 -7.30 -8.76
N SER A 35 14.68 -6.04 -8.70
CA SER A 35 15.56 -4.87 -8.82
C SER A 35 15.18 -3.77 -7.82
N TRP A 36 16.16 -2.95 -7.44
CA TRP A 36 15.92 -1.82 -6.53
C TRP A 36 15.02 -0.76 -7.16
N GLU A 37 15.16 -0.55 -8.45
CA GLU A 37 14.38 0.42 -9.22
C GLU A 37 12.90 0.03 -9.24
N ASP A 38 12.59 -1.25 -9.52
CA ASP A 38 11.20 -1.74 -9.55
C ASP A 38 10.58 -1.71 -8.15
N PHE A 39 11.32 -2.15 -7.12
CA PHE A 39 10.86 -2.06 -5.74
C PHE A 39 10.51 -0.62 -5.35
N SER A 40 11.43 0.32 -5.61
CA SER A 40 11.26 1.73 -5.25
C SER A 40 10.11 2.38 -6.03
N ALA A 41 9.94 2.03 -7.30
CA ALA A 41 8.84 2.51 -8.13
C ALA A 41 7.48 2.01 -7.61
N ARG A 42 7.36 0.72 -7.28
CA ARG A 42 6.13 0.14 -6.74
C ARG A 42 5.80 0.67 -5.34
N TYR A 43 6.81 0.82 -4.48
CA TYR A 43 6.62 1.47 -3.17
C TYR A 43 6.07 2.89 -3.33
N THR A 44 6.69 3.69 -4.21
CA THR A 44 6.30 5.10 -4.40
C THR A 44 4.92 5.24 -5.01
N SER A 45 4.61 4.46 -6.05
CA SER A 45 3.33 4.54 -6.75
C SER A 45 2.19 3.91 -5.96
N GLU A 46 2.30 2.64 -5.58
CA GLU A 46 1.18 1.90 -5.00
C GLU A 46 0.98 2.20 -3.50
N LEU A 47 2.07 2.19 -2.72
CA LEU A 47 1.97 2.32 -1.27
C LEU A 47 1.95 3.77 -0.81
N ALA A 48 2.87 4.60 -1.28
CA ALA A 48 2.92 6.00 -0.87
C ALA A 48 1.85 6.83 -1.58
N ASN A 49 1.82 6.80 -2.92
CA ASN A 49 0.94 7.68 -3.69
C ASN A 49 -0.52 7.24 -3.69
N ASP A 50 -0.82 5.97 -3.93
CA ASP A 50 -2.21 5.53 -4.00
C ASP A 50 -2.78 5.30 -2.60
N TYR A 51 -2.29 4.28 -1.90
CA TYR A 51 -2.83 3.89 -0.60
C TYR A 51 -2.56 4.96 0.48
N GLY A 52 -1.33 5.45 0.59
CA GLY A 52 -0.91 6.43 1.60
C GLY A 52 -1.66 7.75 1.48
N ASN A 53 -1.78 8.32 0.27
CA ASN A 53 -2.54 9.56 0.08
C ASN A 53 -4.05 9.34 0.26
N LEU A 54 -4.59 8.18 -0.11
CA LEU A 54 -6.00 7.88 0.18
C LEU A 54 -6.24 7.86 1.68
N ALA A 55 -5.45 7.08 2.43
CA ALA A 55 -5.58 6.97 3.89
C ALA A 55 -5.41 8.33 4.58
N SER A 56 -4.39 9.11 4.17
CA SER A 56 -4.14 10.46 4.69
C SER A 56 -5.32 11.41 4.45
N ARG A 57 -5.86 11.42 3.22
CA ARG A 57 -7.02 12.26 2.87
C ARG A 57 -8.27 11.86 3.64
N VAL A 58 -8.55 10.56 3.73
CA VAL A 58 -9.71 10.06 4.49
C VAL A 58 -9.58 10.40 5.96
N ALA A 59 -8.41 10.18 6.59
CA ALA A 59 -8.17 10.54 7.98
C ALA A 59 -8.34 12.05 8.22
N ALA A 60 -7.82 12.89 7.31
CA ALA A 60 -8.00 14.34 7.39
C ALA A 60 -9.48 14.76 7.25
N MET A 61 -10.24 14.10 6.36
CA MET A 61 -11.68 14.34 6.21
C MET A 61 -12.46 13.94 7.46
N VAL A 62 -12.15 12.79 8.06
CA VAL A 62 -12.78 12.34 9.32
C VAL A 62 -12.51 13.34 10.45
N GLY A 63 -11.26 13.78 10.61
CA GLY A 63 -10.90 14.79 11.60
C GLY A 63 -11.64 16.12 11.38
N LYS A 64 -11.70 16.59 10.13
CA LYS A 64 -12.26 17.91 9.79
C LYS A 64 -13.78 17.96 9.80
N TYR A 65 -14.44 16.91 9.29
CA TYR A 65 -15.87 16.94 9.00
C TYR A 65 -16.72 16.12 9.98
N TYR A 66 -16.09 15.22 10.75
CA TYR A 66 -16.80 14.28 11.62
C TYR A 66 -16.25 14.27 13.06
N ALA A 67 -15.58 15.35 13.48
CA ALA A 67 -15.01 15.51 14.82
C ALA A 67 -14.11 14.34 15.26
N GLY A 68 -13.43 13.70 14.29
CA GLY A 68 -12.55 12.56 14.55
C GLY A 68 -13.25 11.23 14.81
N ALA A 69 -14.58 11.16 14.68
CA ALA A 69 -15.36 9.93 14.79
C ALA A 69 -15.89 9.51 13.41
N LEU A 70 -15.90 8.20 13.13
CA LEU A 70 -16.50 7.71 11.89
C LEU A 70 -18.03 7.89 11.95
N PRO A 71 -18.67 8.45 10.90
CA PRO A 71 -20.12 8.51 10.83
C PRO A 71 -20.71 7.09 10.72
N GLY A 72 -21.97 6.94 11.14
CA GLY A 72 -22.72 5.71 10.88
C GLY A 72 -22.88 5.46 9.37
N ALA A 73 -22.90 4.18 8.98
CA ALA A 73 -23.12 3.82 7.58
C ALA A 73 -24.50 4.30 7.10
N THR A 74 -24.55 4.87 5.90
CA THR A 74 -25.79 5.19 5.21
C THR A 74 -26.29 3.99 4.41
N ALA A 75 -27.51 4.07 3.86
CA ALA A 75 -27.97 3.09 2.89
C ALA A 75 -27.03 3.04 1.67
N ALA A 76 -26.88 1.86 1.07
CA ALA A 76 -26.12 1.66 -0.16
C ALA A 76 -26.71 2.51 -1.28
N GLY A 77 -25.89 3.35 -1.91
CA GLY A 77 -26.27 4.13 -3.06
C GLY A 77 -26.23 3.30 -4.34
N ASP A 78 -26.60 3.94 -5.46
CA ASP A 78 -26.67 3.30 -6.77
C ASP A 78 -25.31 2.68 -7.19
N ALA A 79 -24.19 3.27 -6.76
CA ALA A 79 -22.86 2.77 -7.06
C ALA A 79 -22.54 1.48 -6.29
N GLU A 80 -22.90 1.41 -5.01
CA GLU A 80 -22.74 0.19 -4.20
C GLU A 80 -23.66 -0.95 -4.65
N GLN A 81 -24.80 -0.63 -5.26
CA GLN A 81 -25.74 -1.63 -5.79
C GLN A 81 -25.31 -2.21 -7.16
N ALA A 82 -24.39 -1.54 -7.86
CA ALA A 82 -23.92 -1.95 -9.19
C ALA A 82 -22.72 -2.91 -9.18
N VAL A 83 -22.18 -3.23 -7.98
CA VAL A 83 -21.05 -4.15 -7.76
C VAL A 83 -21.57 -5.53 -7.39
#